data_AF-A0A8C7Y9Q3-F1
#
_entry.id   AF-A0A8C7Y9Q3-F1
#
_cell.length_a   1.000
_cell.length_b   1.000
_cell.length_c   1.000
_cell.angle_alpha   90.00
_cell.angle_beta   90.00
_cell.angle_gamma   90.00
#
_symmetry.space_group_name_H-M   'P 1'
#
loop_
_entity.id
_entity.type
_entity.pdbx_description
1 polymer ?
#
loop_
_entity_poly.entity_id
_entity_poly.type
_entity_poly.pdbx_seq_one_letter_code
_entity_poly.pdbx_strand_id
1 'polypeptide(L)' 'MVECWHPKPERRPSFSELVSRISAIFSSFSGEHYVLLNTTYVNIDKMTPYPSLLTSTKHIDWWTEVM' A
#
# COMPACT_ATOMS: atom_id res chain seq x y z
N MET A 1 -11.59 -8.28 -2.77
CA MET A 1 -11.85 -7.05 -2.00
C MET A 1 -13.21 -6.45 -2.32
N VAL A 2 -13.54 -6.18 -3.60
CA VAL A 2 -14.88 -5.65 -3.98
C VAL A 2 -16.03 -6.53 -3.49
N GLU A 3 -15.84 -7.85 -3.47
CA GLU A 3 -16.83 -8.82 -2.96
C GLU A 3 -17.19 -8.62 -1.47
N CYS A 4 -16.33 -8.00 -0.67
CA CYS A 4 -16.63 -7.65 0.73
C CYS A 4 -17.75 -6.61 0.83
N TRP A 5 -18.00 -5.84 -0.22
CA TRP A 5 -19.04 -4.81 -0.30
C TRP A 5 -20.24 -5.25 -1.13
N HIS A 6 -20.48 -6.56 -1.25
CA HIS A 6 -21.66 -7.04 -1.95
C HIS A 6 -22.94 -6.44 -1.32
N PRO A 7 -23.91 -5.91 -2.12
CA PRO A 7 -25.10 -5.24 -1.59
C PRO A 7 -25.96 -6.16 -0.72
N LYS A 8 -26.00 -7.44 -1.07
CA LYS A 8 -26.59 -8.52 -0.27
C LYS A 8 -25.59 -9.05 0.76
N PRO A 9 -25.85 -8.94 2.08
CA PRO A 9 -24.93 -9.41 3.13
C PRO A 9 -24.57 -10.89 3.05
N GLU A 10 -25.54 -11.74 2.71
CA GLU A 10 -25.39 -13.20 2.60
C GLU A 10 -24.47 -13.65 1.47
N ARG A 11 -24.12 -12.75 0.56
CA ARG A 11 -23.17 -13.00 -0.54
C ARG A 11 -21.76 -12.48 -0.26
N ARG A 12 -21.55 -11.82 0.89
CA ARG A 12 -20.21 -11.39 1.30
C ARG A 12 -19.43 -12.61 1.77
N PRO A 13 -18.11 -12.65 1.52
CA PRO A 13 -17.28 -13.74 2.00
C PRO A 13 -17.29 -13.78 3.53
N SER A 14 -17.26 -15.00 4.07
CA SER A 14 -16.97 -15.21 5.49
C SER A 14 -15.55 -14.76 5.82
N PHE A 15 -15.29 -14.51 7.10
CA PHE A 15 -13.95 -14.13 7.55
C PHE A 15 -12.90 -15.21 7.23
N SER A 16 -13.25 -16.49 7.39
CA SER A 16 -12.36 -17.61 7.05
C SER A 16 -12.00 -17.65 5.57
N GLU A 17 -12.95 -17.39 4.68
CA GLU A 17 -12.69 -17.31 3.25
C GLU A 17 -11.80 -16.12 2.90
N LEU A 18 -12.01 -14.97 3.55
CA LEU A 18 -11.17 -13.80 3.35
C LEU A 18 -9.72 -14.06 3.77
N VAL A 19 -9.52 -14.66 4.96
CA VAL A 19 -8.18 -15.03 5.45
C VAL A 19 -7.48 -15.97 4.48
N SER A 20 -8.15 -17.05 4.06
CA SER A 20 -7.58 -18.02 3.11
C SER A 20 -7.13 -17.35 1.80
N ARG A 21 -7.97 -16.47 1.23
CA ARG A 21 -7.66 -15.76 -0.02
C ARG A 21 -6.52 -14.76 0.15
N ILE A 22 -6.50 -14.00 1.24
CA ILE A 22 -5.41 -13.03 1.52
C ILE A 22 -4.10 -13.76 1.76
N SER A 23 -4.10 -14.89 2.49
CA SER A 23 -2.90 -15.70 2.70
C SER A 23 -2.32 -16.20 1.38
N ALA A 24 -3.16 -16.72 0.48
CA ALA A 24 -2.70 -17.16 -0.85
C ALA A 24 -2.07 -16.01 -1.66
N ILE A 25 -2.68 -14.82 -1.61
CA ILE A 25 -2.13 -13.61 -2.23
C ILE A 25 -0.78 -13.25 -1.60
N PHE A 26 -0.71 -13.20 -0.27
CA PHE A 26 0.51 -12.84 0.46
C PHE A 26 1.67 -13.80 0.17
N SER A 27 1.40 -15.11 0.11
CA SER A 27 2.40 -16.13 -0.23
C SER A 27 2.95 -16.01 -1.65
N SER A 28 2.26 -15.29 -2.56
CA SER A 28 2.76 -15.07 -3.92
C SER A 28 3.75 -13.90 -4.04
N PHE A 29 3.86 -13.05 -3.03
CA PHE A 29 4.83 -11.95 -3.03
C PHE A 29 6.23 -12.43 -2.63
N SER A 30 7.25 -11.88 -3.29
CA SER A 30 8.65 -12.16 -2.98
C SER A 30 9.49 -10.90 -3.21
N GLY A 31 10.39 -10.59 -2.28
CA GLY A 31 11.25 -9.40 -2.35
C GLY A 31 10.59 -8.14 -1.79
N GLU A 32 11.28 -6.99 -1.96
CA GLU A 32 10.88 -5.72 -1.36
C GLU A 32 9.90 -4.95 -2.27
N HIS A 33 8.61 -4.97 -1.92
CA HIS A 33 7.56 -4.24 -2.63
C HIS A 33 7.13 -3.01 -1.83
N TYR A 34 7.78 -1.87 -2.10
CA TYR A 34 7.41 -0.59 -1.48
C TYR A 34 6.10 -0.05 -2.06
N VAL A 35 5.12 0.19 -1.20
CA VAL A 35 3.87 0.85 -1.57
C VAL A 35 4.06 2.35 -1.46
N LEU A 36 4.28 3.01 -2.61
CA LEU A 36 4.33 4.46 -2.67
C LEU A 36 2.92 5.04 -2.57
N LEU A 37 2.75 6.02 -1.69
CA LEU A 37 1.49 6.74 -1.55
C LEU A 37 1.29 7.68 -2.73
N ASN A 38 0.11 7.64 -3.34
CA ASN A 38 -0.25 8.59 -4.38
C ASN A 38 -0.40 9.98 -3.73
N THR A 39 0.34 10.97 -4.27
CA THR A 39 0.44 12.32 -3.71
C THR A 39 -0.89 13.07 -3.66
N THR A 40 -1.88 12.67 -4.48
CA THR A 40 -3.24 13.21 -4.43
C THR A 40 -4.03 12.79 -3.20
N TYR A 41 -3.60 11.73 -2.50
CA TYR A 41 -4.15 11.31 -1.21
C TYR A 41 -3.34 11.82 -0.02
N VAL A 42 -2.31 12.65 -0.27
CA VAL A 42 -1.50 13.29 0.77
C VAL A 42 -2.03 14.70 0.99
N ASN A 43 -2.31 15.05 2.25
CA ASN A 43 -2.89 16.34 2.64
C ASN A 43 -4.18 16.67 1.90
N ILE A 44 -5.16 15.76 1.87
CA ILE A 44 -6.47 15.96 1.24
C ILE A 44 -7.18 17.26 1.66
N ASP A 45 -6.92 17.76 2.88
CA ASP A 45 -7.47 19.02 3.39
C ASP A 45 -6.67 20.27 2.97
N LYS A 46 -5.45 20.09 2.45
CA LYS A 46 -4.60 21.17 1.95
C LYS A 46 -4.54 21.07 0.44
N MET A 47 -5.19 22.01 -0.23
CA MET A 47 -5.35 22.08 -1.69
C MET A 47 -4.04 22.16 -2.51
N THR A 48 -2.87 22.11 -1.87
CA THR A 48 -1.55 22.18 -2.49
C THR A 48 -0.91 20.78 -2.52
N PRO A 49 -0.70 20.19 -3.71
CA PRO A 49 0.00 18.92 -3.87
C PRO A 49 1.41 18.97 -3.26
N TYR A 50 1.86 17.87 -2.67
CA TYR A 50 3.26 17.75 -2.23
C TYR A 50 4.19 17.80 -3.46
N PRO A 51 5.31 18.54 -3.42
CA PRO A 51 6.30 18.49 -4.50
C PRO A 51 6.82 17.06 -4.67
N SER A 52 6.97 16.62 -5.91
CA SER A 52 7.40 15.26 -6.27
C SER A 52 8.82 14.98 -5.78
N LEU A 53 9.00 13.88 -5.03
CA LEU A 53 10.31 13.42 -4.54
C LEU A 53 11.18 12.73 -5.60
N LEU A 54 10.82 12.81 -6.89
CA LEU A 54 11.58 12.20 -8.00
C LEU A 54 12.87 12.96 -8.34
N THR A 55 13.53 13.56 -7.36
CA THR A 55 14.93 13.98 -7.48
C THR A 55 15.81 12.77 -7.21
N SER A 56 16.17 12.07 -8.29
CA SER A 56 17.33 11.16 -8.44
C SER A 56 17.75 10.44 -7.15
N THR A 57 17.39 9.16 -7.03
CA THR A 57 18.06 8.20 -6.14
C THR A 57 19.54 8.11 -6.53
N LYS A 58 20.35 9.05 -6.04
CA LYS A 58 21.77 8.82 -5.81
C LYS A 58 21.84 8.07 -4.49
N HIS A 59 22.40 6.87 -4.54
CA HIS A 59 22.70 6.02 -3.40
C HIS A 59 23.33 6.87 -2.29
N ILE A 60 22.55 7.19 -1.26
CA ILE A 60 23.04 7.77 -0.01
C ILE A 60 23.07 6.62 0.97
N ASP A 61 24.29 6.17 1.25
CA ASP A 61 24.59 5.25 2.33
C ASP A 61 24.37 6.00 3.65
N TRP A 62 23.20 5.80 4.25
CA TRP A 62 22.80 6.38 5.55
C TRP A 62 23.67 5.94 6.75
N TRP A 63 24.74 5.17 6.52
CA TRP A 63 25.62 4.63 7.55
C TRP A 63 26.73 5.59 8.00
N THR A 64 26.95 6.71 7.30
CA THR A 64 28.02 7.67 7.66
C THR A 64 27.56 8.84 8.53
N GLU A 65 26.26 9.00 8.79
CA GLU A 65 25.74 10.13 9.59
C GLU A 65 25.40 9.76 11.05
N VAL A 66 25.79 8.55 11.48
CA VAL A 66 25.61 8.07 12.86
C VAL A 66 26.94 7.69 13.54
N MET A 67 28.06 8.25 13.09
CA MET A 67 29.33 8.30 13.83
C MET A 67 29.77 9.74 14.10
#